data_AF-A0A9D5Y7N8-F1
#
_entry.id   AF-A0A9D5Y7N8-F1
#
_cell.length_a   1.000
_cell.length_b   1.000
_cell.length_c   1.000
_cell.angle_alpha   90.00
_cell.angle_beta   90.00
_cell.angle_gamma   90.00
#
_symmetry.space_group_name_H-M   'P 1'
#
loop_
_entity.id
_entity.type
_entity.pdbx_description
1 polymer ?
#
loop_
_entity_poly.entity_id
_entity_poly.type
_entity_poly.pdbx_seq_one_letter_code
_entity_poly.pdbx_strand_id
1 'polypeptide(L)'
;MPIGSQRRATFSSKNTMVATATNYGDTVVQITGVSVGETWIQATNSAGDVAYCKVIVTDFAHEVIRLTNVERANNGLPPLSEGDTMVQRMADIRLSESSRYFSHTRPDGQRFSSVAQEIGLSYRYIGENLARGQTSPAQVVQEWMASPTHRDNILNSNYAYICVSYGFGSDGYPYWVQIFHYPAY
;
A
#
# COMPACT_ATOMS: atom_id res chain seq x y z
N MET A 1 13.37 -26.77 -31.38
CA MET A 1 13.30 -27.19 -29.96
C MET A 1 11.88 -26.90 -29.48
N PRO A 2 11.07 -27.90 -29.09
CA PRO A 2 9.71 -27.65 -28.66
C PRO A 2 9.65 -27.25 -27.18
N ILE A 3 8.78 -26.28 -26.91
CA ILE A 3 8.45 -25.69 -25.61
C ILE A 3 7.63 -26.71 -24.81
N GLY A 4 8.19 -27.22 -23.71
CA GLY A 4 7.55 -28.20 -22.83
C GLY A 4 6.76 -27.55 -21.70
N SER A 5 5.44 -27.81 -21.68
CA SER A 5 4.39 -27.39 -20.74
C SER A 5 4.83 -26.81 -19.38
N GLN A 6 4.54 -25.53 -19.16
CA GLN A 6 4.55 -24.89 -17.84
C GLN A 6 3.49 -25.53 -16.93
N ARG A 7 3.91 -26.03 -15.76
CA ARG A 7 3.01 -26.65 -14.78
C ARG A 7 2.80 -25.72 -13.58
N ARG A 8 1.52 -25.57 -13.25
CA ARG A 8 0.88 -24.61 -12.35
C ARG A 8 0.97 -25.10 -10.89
N ALA A 9 1.21 -24.20 -9.94
CA ALA A 9 1.11 -24.49 -8.51
C ALA A 9 0.06 -23.57 -7.88
N THR A 10 -0.81 -24.12 -7.02
CA THR A 10 -1.96 -23.40 -6.43
C THR A 10 -1.85 -23.45 -4.91
N PHE A 11 -1.91 -22.30 -4.24
CA PHE A 11 -1.97 -22.21 -2.77
C PHE A 11 -2.93 -21.07 -2.38
N SER A 12 -3.76 -21.26 -1.35
CA SER A 12 -4.77 -20.27 -0.89
C SER A 12 -4.73 -20.09 0.63
N SER A 13 -4.93 -18.87 1.16
CA SER A 13 -5.18 -18.63 2.59
C SER A 13 -5.79 -17.23 2.87
N LYS A 14 -6.36 -17.05 4.07
CA LYS A 14 -7.26 -15.94 4.51
C LYS A 14 -6.56 -14.84 5.38
N ASN A 15 -5.26 -14.54 5.24
CA ASN A 15 -4.54 -13.67 6.20
C ASN A 15 -3.77 -12.48 5.57
N THR A 16 -3.61 -11.42 6.38
CA THR A 16 -3.22 -10.04 6.01
C THR A 16 -1.72 -9.77 5.79
N MET A 17 -0.98 -10.70 5.18
CA MET A 17 0.45 -10.51 4.86
C MET A 17 0.67 -10.75 3.36
N VAL A 18 1.36 -9.84 2.66
CA VAL A 18 1.65 -9.98 1.22
C VAL A 18 3.14 -10.27 1.03
N ALA A 19 3.46 -11.28 0.22
CA ALA A 19 4.77 -11.45 -0.37
C ALA A 19 4.61 -11.43 -1.89
N THR A 20 5.41 -10.63 -2.58
CA THR A 20 5.39 -10.56 -4.04
C THR A 20 6.50 -11.46 -4.59
N ALA A 21 6.14 -12.63 -5.11
CA ALA A 21 7.06 -13.46 -5.91
C ALA A 21 6.91 -13.07 -7.38
N THR A 22 7.99 -12.65 -8.04
CA THR A 22 8.00 -12.40 -9.48
C THR A 22 8.57 -13.62 -10.19
N ASN A 23 7.75 -14.40 -10.91
CA ASN A 23 8.26 -15.21 -12.02
C ASN A 23 7.20 -15.53 -13.10
N TYR A 24 7.65 -15.44 -14.36
CA TYR A 24 7.02 -15.79 -15.64
C TYR A 24 5.53 -16.21 -15.64
N GLY A 25 4.66 -15.27 -15.98
CA GLY A 25 3.22 -15.48 -16.20
C GLY A 25 2.36 -14.89 -15.08
N ASP A 26 1.12 -14.53 -15.41
CA ASP A 26 0.20 -13.69 -14.61
C ASP A 26 -0.33 -14.31 -13.30
N THR A 27 0.41 -15.23 -12.66
CA THR A 27 -0.01 -15.88 -11.41
C THR A 27 0.68 -15.26 -10.19
N VAL A 28 -0.08 -14.53 -9.37
CA VAL A 28 0.35 -14.02 -8.07
C VAL A 28 0.24 -15.13 -7.02
N VAL A 29 1.35 -15.48 -6.36
CA VAL A 29 1.38 -16.44 -5.23
C VAL A 29 1.40 -15.65 -3.92
N GLN A 30 0.41 -15.85 -3.06
CA GLN A 30 0.39 -15.27 -1.71
C GLN A 30 1.03 -16.22 -0.68
N ILE A 31 1.92 -15.68 0.16
CA ILE A 31 2.73 -16.43 1.12
C ILE A 31 2.31 -16.02 2.53
N THR A 32 1.90 -16.99 3.34
CA THR A 32 1.39 -16.76 4.70
C THR A 32 2.36 -17.26 5.77
N GLY A 33 2.34 -16.62 6.94
CA GLY A 33 3.10 -17.07 8.12
C GLY A 33 4.57 -16.67 8.13
N VAL A 34 4.95 -15.70 7.30
CA VAL A 34 6.31 -15.17 7.21
C VAL A 34 6.36 -13.79 7.89
N SER A 35 7.40 -13.56 8.69
CA SER A 35 7.66 -12.26 9.31
C SER A 35 8.06 -11.24 8.26
N VAL A 36 7.79 -9.95 8.53
CA VAL A 36 8.32 -8.85 7.72
C VAL A 36 9.84 -9.01 7.58
N GLY A 37 10.34 -8.81 6.36
CA GLY A 37 11.75 -8.95 6.03
C GLY A 37 12.01 -9.85 4.84
N GLU A 38 13.29 -10.14 4.64
CA GLU A 38 13.73 -11.03 3.57
C GLU A 38 13.51 -12.50 3.98
N THR A 39 12.87 -13.27 3.10
CA THR A 39 12.76 -14.71 3.28
C THR A 39 12.98 -15.43 1.95
N TRP A 40 13.33 -16.71 2.05
CA TRP A 40 13.50 -17.58 0.89
C TRP A 40 12.33 -18.55 0.84
N ILE A 41 11.65 -18.57 -0.30
CA ILE A 41 10.58 -19.53 -0.55
C ILE A 41 11.09 -20.64 -1.44
N GLN A 42 10.68 -21.85 -1.12
CA GLN A 42 11.02 -23.04 -1.86
C GLN A 42 9.83 -23.44 -2.75
N ALA A 43 10.07 -23.61 -4.05
CA ALA A 43 9.13 -24.21 -4.98
C ALA A 43 9.67 -25.57 -5.41
N THR A 44 8.84 -26.61 -5.34
CA THR A 44 9.18 -27.96 -5.81
C THR A 44 8.26 -28.34 -6.96
N ASN A 45 8.83 -28.82 -8.07
CA ASN A 45 8.02 -29.26 -9.22
C ASN A 45 7.55 -30.73 -9.06
N SER A 46 6.72 -31.21 -9.99
CA SER A 46 6.22 -32.60 -9.97
C SER A 46 7.30 -33.66 -10.18
N ALA A 47 8.51 -33.27 -10.60
CA ALA A 47 9.67 -34.14 -10.74
C ALA A 47 10.57 -34.16 -9.49
N GLY A 48 10.26 -33.33 -8.48
CA GLY A 48 11.06 -33.21 -7.26
C GLY A 48 12.17 -32.16 -7.32
N ASP A 49 12.32 -31.44 -8.43
CA ASP A 49 13.32 -30.36 -8.53
C ASP A 49 12.90 -29.19 -7.66
N VAL A 50 13.89 -28.60 -6.99
CA VAL A 50 13.71 -27.51 -6.04
C VAL A 50 14.29 -26.21 -6.60
N ALA A 51 13.51 -25.14 -6.53
CA ALA A 51 13.95 -23.77 -6.79
C ALA A 51 13.73 -22.89 -5.56
N TYR A 52 14.66 -21.96 -5.30
CA TYR A 52 14.56 -20.98 -4.23
C TYR A 52 14.36 -19.60 -4.83
N CYS A 53 13.36 -18.86 -4.33
CA CYS A 53 13.12 -17.47 -4.68
C CYS A 53 13.25 -16.61 -3.42
N LYS A 54 14.00 -15.51 -3.53
CA LYS A 54 14.05 -14.49 -2.49
C LYS A 54 12.79 -13.63 -2.61
N VAL A 55 12.04 -13.52 -1.53
CA VAL A 55 10.87 -12.63 -1.43
C VAL A 55 11.04 -11.67 -0.27
N ILE A 56 10.53 -10.45 -0.46
CA ILE A 56 10.42 -9.46 0.60
C ILE A 56 8.97 -9.49 1.08
N VAL A 57 8.81 -9.76 2.36
CA VAL A 57 7.51 -9.76 3.04
C VAL A 57 7.36 -8.39 3.66
N THR A 58 6.32 -7.67 3.25
CA THR A 58 5.99 -6.35 3.78
C THR A 58 4.63 -6.39 4.46
N ASP A 59 4.40 -5.47 5.38
CA ASP A 59 3.03 -5.24 5.84
C ASP A 59 2.19 -4.59 4.72
N PHE A 60 0.89 -4.48 4.98
CA PHE A 60 -0.06 -3.92 4.03
C PHE A 60 0.22 -2.45 3.69
N ALA A 61 0.72 -1.65 4.63
CA ALA A 61 1.02 -0.24 4.40
C ALA A 61 2.23 -0.08 3.46
N HIS A 62 3.30 -0.83 3.71
CA HIS A 62 4.49 -0.87 2.86
C HIS A 62 4.21 -1.42 1.47
N GLU A 63 3.34 -2.42 1.33
CA GLU A 63 2.95 -2.92 0.01
C GLU A 63 2.15 -1.87 -0.77
N VAL A 64 1.27 -1.09 -0.12
CA VAL A 64 0.59 0.04 -0.76
C VAL A 64 1.59 1.09 -1.24
N ILE A 65 2.60 1.44 -0.44
CA ILE A 65 3.67 2.38 -0.84
C ILE A 65 4.41 1.84 -2.07
N ARG A 66 4.81 0.56 -2.06
CA ARG A 66 5.49 -0.09 -3.18
C ARG A 66 4.64 -0.04 -4.46
N LEU A 67 3.37 -0.43 -4.38
CA LEU A 67 2.45 -0.43 -5.52
C LEU A 67 2.16 1.00 -6.02
N THR A 68 2.04 1.97 -5.12
CA THR A 68 1.92 3.40 -5.49
C THR A 68 3.14 3.86 -6.30
N ASN A 69 4.34 3.44 -5.90
CA ASN A 69 5.56 3.75 -6.64
C ASN A 69 5.68 3.02 -7.97
N VAL A 70 5.11 1.81 -8.11
CA VAL A 70 4.95 1.14 -9.42
C VAL A 70 4.08 1.98 -10.35
N GLU A 71 2.93 2.47 -9.86
CA GLU A 71 2.05 3.34 -10.66
C GLU A 71 2.71 4.66 -11.05
N ARG A 72 3.48 5.26 -10.14
CA ARG A 72 4.27 6.47 -10.45
C ARG A 72 5.32 6.21 -11.51
N ALA A 73 6.06 5.09 -11.42
CA ALA A 73 7.05 4.72 -12.43
C ALA A 73 6.41 4.47 -13.80
N ASN A 74 5.25 3.80 -13.85
CA ASN A 74 4.47 3.59 -15.09
C ASN A 74 4.04 4.90 -15.75
N ASN A 75 3.97 5.99 -14.98
CA ASN A 75 3.62 7.34 -15.45
C ASN A 75 4.84 8.28 -15.52
N GLY A 76 6.07 7.73 -15.46
CA GLY A 76 7.32 8.50 -15.62
C GLY A 76 7.67 9.43 -14.45
N LEU A 77 7.13 9.18 -13.26
CA LEU A 77 7.38 9.98 -12.07
C LEU A 77 8.41 9.32 -11.14
N PRO A 78 9.19 10.12 -10.39
CA PRO A 78 10.07 9.58 -9.37
C PRO A 78 9.27 8.92 -8.24
N PRO A 79 9.84 7.88 -7.59
CA PRO A 79 9.22 7.25 -6.44
C PRO A 79 9.13 8.23 -5.26
N LEU A 80 8.09 8.07 -4.46
CA LEU A 80 7.96 8.71 -3.15
C LEU A 80 8.79 7.93 -2.14
N SER A 81 9.48 8.64 -1.25
CA SER A 81 10.12 8.08 -0.07
C SER A 81 9.10 7.90 1.06
N GLU A 82 9.35 6.96 1.97
CA GLU A 82 8.54 6.87 3.18
C GLU A 82 8.71 8.15 4.02
N GLY A 83 7.60 8.70 4.52
CA GLY A 83 7.61 9.87 5.38
C GLY A 83 8.15 9.57 6.78
N ASP A 84 8.46 10.62 7.53
CA ASP A 84 8.92 10.47 8.90
C ASP A 84 7.78 10.09 9.87
N THR A 85 8.14 9.96 11.15
CA THR A 85 7.19 9.60 12.22
C THR A 85 6.05 10.61 12.41
N MET A 86 6.23 11.88 12.00
CA MET A 86 5.18 12.89 12.08
C MET A 86 4.17 12.73 10.94
N VAL A 87 4.64 12.45 9.72
CA VAL A 87 3.75 12.13 8.59
C VAL A 87 2.98 10.83 8.87
N GLN A 88 3.64 9.81 9.44
CA GLN A 88 2.97 8.57 9.86
C GLN A 88 1.92 8.84 10.95
N ARG A 89 2.25 9.65 11.97
CA ARG A 89 1.30 10.04 13.02
C ARG A 89 0.06 10.74 12.46
N MET A 90 0.22 11.58 11.43
CA MET A 90 -0.92 12.18 10.75
C MET A 90 -1.81 11.12 10.09
N ALA A 91 -1.23 10.16 9.36
CA ALA A 91 -1.98 9.08 8.74
C ALA A 91 -2.75 8.23 9.77
N ASP A 92 -2.15 7.97 10.94
CA ASP A 92 -2.80 7.22 12.03
C ASP A 92 -3.97 7.97 12.68
N ILE A 93 -3.82 9.28 12.90
CA ILE A 93 -4.92 10.14 13.40
C ILE A 93 -6.08 10.11 12.39
N ARG A 94 -5.76 10.27 11.10
CA ARG A 94 -6.76 10.26 10.03
C ARG A 94 -7.42 8.90 9.85
N LEU A 95 -6.71 7.79 10.08
CA LEU A 95 -7.30 6.45 10.11
C LEU A 95 -8.32 6.34 11.25
N SER A 96 -7.96 6.78 12.45
CA SER A 96 -8.86 6.77 13.61
C SER A 96 -10.12 7.62 13.36
N GLU A 97 -9.96 8.81 12.81
CA GLU A 97 -11.07 9.71 12.49
C GLU A 97 -11.98 9.15 11.37
N SER A 98 -11.38 8.69 10.27
CA SER A 98 -12.13 8.18 9.11
C SER A 98 -12.86 6.87 9.40
N SER A 99 -12.36 6.06 10.35
CA SER A 99 -13.05 4.85 10.82
C SER A 99 -14.35 5.14 11.60
N ARG A 100 -14.51 6.37 12.09
CA ARG A 100 -15.72 6.85 12.80
C ARG A 100 -16.60 7.73 11.92
N TYR A 101 -15.97 8.51 11.04
CA TYR A 101 -16.62 9.42 10.11
C TYR A 101 -15.83 9.48 8.81
N PHE A 102 -16.24 8.66 7.83
CA PHE A 102 -15.52 8.47 6.57
C PHE A 102 -15.65 9.71 5.67
N SER A 103 -14.78 10.69 5.86
CA SER A 103 -14.74 11.95 5.13
C SER A 103 -13.35 12.59 5.17
N HIS A 104 -12.99 13.32 4.12
CA HIS A 104 -11.83 14.23 4.11
C HIS A 104 -12.01 15.46 5.01
N THR A 105 -13.25 15.69 5.47
CA THR A 105 -13.55 16.61 6.57
C THR A 105 -13.46 15.83 7.87
N ARG A 106 -12.71 16.37 8.82
CA ARG A 106 -12.53 15.79 10.14
C ARG A 106 -13.85 15.86 10.94
N PRO A 107 -14.01 15.04 11.99
CA PRO A 107 -15.21 15.05 12.83
C PRO A 107 -15.52 16.41 13.48
N ASP A 108 -14.52 17.28 13.62
CA ASP A 108 -14.65 18.65 14.15
C ASP A 108 -15.03 19.69 13.08
N GLY A 109 -15.25 19.27 11.83
CA GLY A 109 -15.59 20.13 10.70
C GLY A 109 -14.40 20.76 9.96
N GLN A 110 -13.17 20.55 10.44
CA GLN A 110 -11.98 21.06 9.77
C GLN A 110 -11.52 20.17 8.60
N ARG A 111 -10.63 20.67 7.74
CA ARG A 111 -10.03 19.85 6.68
C ARG A 111 -9.05 18.84 7.28
N PHE A 112 -8.87 17.67 6.64
CA PHE A 112 -7.90 16.66 7.07
C PHE A 112 -6.50 17.24 7.39
N SER A 113 -6.08 18.26 6.62
CA SER A 113 -4.78 18.89 6.74
C SER A 113 -4.59 19.72 8.02
N SER A 114 -5.64 19.99 8.80
CA SER A 114 -5.50 20.65 10.10
C SER A 114 -4.82 19.75 11.14
N VAL A 115 -4.84 18.41 10.96
CA VAL A 115 -4.05 17.48 11.80
C VAL A 115 -2.56 17.86 11.80
N ALA A 116 -2.04 18.30 10.66
CA ALA A 116 -0.65 18.70 10.54
C ALA A 116 -0.32 19.86 11.50
N GLN A 117 -1.23 20.82 11.68
CA GLN A 117 -1.03 21.92 12.64
C GLN A 117 -1.06 21.41 14.08
N GLU A 118 -1.97 20.50 14.41
CA GLU A 118 -2.09 19.92 15.75
C GLU A 118 -0.85 19.15 16.20
N ILE A 119 -0.18 18.48 15.26
CA ILE A 119 1.03 17.71 15.55
C ILE A 119 2.33 18.49 15.27
N GLY A 120 2.24 19.74 14.78
CA GLY A 120 3.40 20.56 14.42
C GLY A 120 4.11 20.15 13.12
N LEU A 121 3.45 19.37 12.25
CA LEU A 121 3.97 18.97 10.95
C LEU A 121 3.86 20.13 9.96
N SER A 122 5.01 20.65 9.53
CA SER A 122 5.09 21.68 8.49
C SER A 122 5.07 21.05 7.10
N TYR A 123 4.38 21.69 6.16
CA TYR A 123 4.27 21.20 4.78
C TYR A 123 4.08 22.34 3.78
N ARG A 124 4.64 22.16 2.59
CA ARG A 124 4.34 22.97 1.41
C ARG A 124 3.19 22.36 0.59
N TYR A 125 3.17 21.04 0.49
CA TYR A 125 2.13 20.27 -0.17
C TYR A 125 1.71 19.10 0.71
N ILE A 126 0.41 18.86 0.78
CA ILE A 126 -0.16 17.71 1.51
C ILE A 126 -1.40 17.19 0.79
N GLY A 127 -1.51 15.87 0.69
CA GLY A 127 -2.63 15.18 0.05
C GLY A 127 -3.10 13.99 0.88
N GLU A 128 -4.36 13.61 0.69
CA GLU A 128 -4.97 12.45 1.34
C GLU A 128 -5.77 11.64 0.32
N ASN A 129 -5.54 10.34 0.30
CA ASN A 129 -6.50 9.37 -0.24
C ASN A 129 -7.06 8.54 0.92
N LEU A 130 -8.38 8.29 0.87
CA LEU A 130 -9.10 7.44 1.82
C LEU A 130 -9.74 6.28 1.08
N ALA A 131 -9.82 5.11 1.74
CA ALA A 131 -10.62 3.99 1.25
C ALA A 131 -11.23 3.20 2.41
N ARG A 132 -12.34 2.52 2.13
CA ARG A 132 -13.06 1.66 3.07
C ARG A 132 -13.59 0.44 2.31
N GLY A 133 -13.32 -0.75 2.84
CA GLY A 133 -13.86 -2.02 2.35
C GLY A 133 -12.92 -2.85 1.48
N GLN A 134 -11.81 -2.29 1.00
CA GLN A 134 -10.82 -3.01 0.20
C GLN A 134 -10.02 -3.94 1.10
N THR A 135 -9.88 -5.20 0.69
CA THR A 135 -9.33 -6.26 1.55
C THR A 135 -7.85 -6.55 1.26
N SER A 136 -7.24 -5.86 0.30
CA SER A 136 -5.83 -6.02 -0.05
C SER A 136 -5.18 -4.72 -0.55
N PRO A 137 -3.85 -4.57 -0.41
CA PRO A 137 -3.07 -3.47 -0.99
C PRO A 137 -3.29 -3.28 -2.50
N ALA A 138 -3.32 -4.38 -3.26
CA ALA A 138 -3.52 -4.33 -4.71
C ALA A 138 -4.90 -3.78 -5.08
N GLN A 139 -5.95 -4.24 -4.38
CA GLN A 139 -7.30 -3.76 -4.61
C GLN A 139 -7.41 -2.25 -4.32
N VAL A 140 -6.88 -1.78 -3.19
CA VAL A 140 -7.03 -0.36 -2.83
C VAL A 140 -6.26 0.56 -3.76
N VAL A 141 -5.05 0.20 -4.19
CA VAL A 141 -4.29 1.00 -5.15
C VAL A 141 -4.97 1.01 -6.51
N GLN A 142 -5.49 -0.12 -6.98
CA GLN A 142 -6.24 -0.19 -8.24
C GLN A 142 -7.49 0.71 -8.21
N GLU A 143 -8.25 0.68 -7.12
CA GLU A 143 -9.46 1.52 -6.97
C GLU A 143 -9.12 3.01 -6.84
N TRP A 144 -8.03 3.37 -6.16
CA TRP A 144 -7.52 4.75 -6.17
C TRP A 144 -7.09 5.19 -7.57
N MET A 145 -6.38 4.35 -8.33
CA MET A 145 -5.98 4.69 -9.70
C MET A 145 -7.16 4.78 -10.67
N ALA A 146 -8.25 4.05 -10.41
CA ALA A 146 -9.49 4.16 -11.20
C ALA A 146 -10.31 5.42 -10.88
N SER A 147 -10.07 6.06 -9.74
CA SER A 147 -10.73 7.31 -9.36
C SER A 147 -9.88 8.52 -9.79
N PRO A 148 -10.40 9.42 -10.65
CA PRO A 148 -9.64 10.59 -11.09
C PRO A 148 -9.04 11.41 -9.94
N THR A 149 -9.82 11.68 -8.89
CA THR A 149 -9.37 12.49 -7.75
C THR A 149 -8.28 11.82 -6.92
N HIS A 150 -8.34 10.50 -6.73
CA HIS A 150 -7.32 9.78 -5.96
C HIS A 150 -6.05 9.54 -6.79
N ARG A 151 -6.23 9.26 -8.09
CA ARG A 151 -5.14 9.15 -9.06
C ARG A 151 -4.34 10.45 -9.16
N ASP A 152 -5.02 11.60 -9.15
CA ASP A 152 -4.36 12.91 -9.20
C ASP A 152 -3.40 13.11 -8.01
N ASN A 153 -3.74 12.61 -6.81
CA ASN A 153 -2.82 12.62 -5.67
C ASN A 153 -1.61 11.69 -5.90
N ILE A 154 -1.85 10.44 -6.32
CA ILE A 154 -0.79 9.45 -6.57
C ILE A 154 0.21 9.95 -7.62
N LEU A 155 -0.27 10.63 -8.65
CA LEU A 155 0.53 11.13 -9.77
C LEU A 155 0.94 12.60 -9.64
N ASN A 156 0.69 13.22 -8.50
CA ASN A 156 1.14 14.59 -8.29
C ASN A 156 2.66 14.63 -8.12
N SER A 157 3.34 15.41 -8.97
CA SER A 157 4.79 15.58 -8.94
C SER A 157 5.28 16.49 -7.81
N ASN A 158 4.39 17.19 -7.11
CA ASN A 158 4.75 18.06 -5.99
C ASN A 158 5.07 17.30 -4.69
N TYR A 159 4.69 16.02 -4.59
CA TYR A 159 4.96 15.20 -3.41
C TYR A 159 6.30 14.47 -3.52
N ALA A 160 6.97 14.33 -2.38
CA ALA A 160 8.22 13.56 -2.24
C ALA A 160 8.09 12.43 -1.23
N TYR A 161 7.16 12.54 -0.28
CA TYR A 161 6.99 11.59 0.81
C TYR A 161 5.58 10.99 0.85
N ILE A 162 5.48 9.77 1.38
CA ILE A 162 4.24 9.04 1.58
C ILE A 162 4.26 8.26 2.91
N CYS A 163 3.14 8.27 3.63
CA CYS A 163 2.84 7.31 4.70
C CYS A 163 1.48 6.68 4.45
N VAL A 164 1.32 5.43 4.89
CA VAL A 164 0.06 4.69 4.76
C VAL A 164 -0.32 4.12 6.13
N SER A 165 -1.59 4.25 6.49
CA SER A 165 -2.16 3.61 7.67
C SER A 165 -3.31 2.71 7.27
N TYR A 166 -3.35 1.53 7.86
CA TYR A 166 -4.37 0.51 7.63
C TYR A 166 -4.91 -0.01 8.97
N GLY A 167 -6.23 -0.20 9.05
CA GLY A 167 -6.85 -0.76 10.24
C GLY A 167 -8.32 -1.09 10.03
N PHE A 168 -8.96 -1.65 11.05
CA PHE A 168 -10.37 -1.98 11.02
C PHE A 168 -11.19 -0.98 11.83
N GLY A 169 -12.31 -0.53 11.26
CA GLY A 169 -13.32 0.23 12.00
C GLY A 169 -14.14 -0.65 12.92
N SER A 170 -14.92 -0.02 13.82
CA SER A 170 -15.86 -0.73 14.69
C SER A 170 -17.00 -1.41 13.93
N ASP A 171 -17.22 -1.01 12.67
CA ASP A 171 -18.14 -1.63 11.73
C ASP A 171 -17.58 -2.92 11.08
N GLY A 172 -16.34 -3.32 11.41
CA GLY A 172 -15.69 -4.52 10.91
C GLY A 172 -15.11 -4.37 9.50
N TYR A 173 -15.17 -3.18 8.89
CA TYR A 173 -14.59 -2.95 7.57
C TYR A 173 -13.12 -2.50 7.67
N PRO A 174 -12.27 -2.87 6.70
CA PRO A 174 -10.93 -2.32 6.56
C PRO A 174 -10.99 -0.86 6.09
N TYR A 175 -10.11 -0.03 6.64
CA TYR A 175 -9.90 1.37 6.28
C TYR A 175 -8.45 1.59 5.90
N TRP A 176 -8.26 2.47 4.92
CA TRP A 176 -6.95 2.83 4.37
C TRP A 176 -6.83 4.34 4.31
N VAL A 177 -5.69 4.85 4.77
CA VAL A 177 -5.32 6.25 4.63
C VAL A 177 -3.95 6.31 3.98
N GLN A 178 -3.83 7.13 2.95
CA GLN A 178 -2.58 7.44 2.29
C GLN A 178 -2.35 8.94 2.39
N ILE A 179 -1.29 9.35 3.09
CA ILE A 179 -0.89 10.75 3.22
C ILE A 179 0.32 11.00 2.34
N PHE A 180 0.21 12.00 1.48
CA PHE A 180 1.30 12.51 0.66
C PHE A 180 1.82 13.81 1.24
N HIS A 181 3.14 14.00 1.22
CA HIS A 181 3.77 15.15 1.86
C HIS A 181 4.95 15.70 1.06
N TYR A 182 5.14 17.02 1.18
CA TYR A 182 6.38 17.71 0.88
C TYR A 182 6.63 18.76 1.96
N PRO A 183 7.81 18.79 2.59
CA PRO A 183 8.10 19.67 3.72
C PRO A 183 8.06 21.15 3.33
N ALA A 184 7.66 21.99 4.28
CA ALA A 184 7.99 23.41 4.20
C ALA A 184 9.45 23.62 4.63
N TYR A 185 10.08 24.67 4.11
CA TYR A 185 11.43 25.08 4.51
C TYR A 185 11.49 25.60 5.93
#